data_AF-A0A529XNW3-F1
#
_entry.id   AF-A0A529XNW3-F1
#
_cell.length_a   1.000
_cell.length_b   1.000
_cell.length_c   1.000
_cell.angle_alpha   90.00
_cell.angle_beta   90.00
_cell.angle_gamma   90.00
#
_symmetry.space_group_name_H-M   'P 1'
#
loop_
_entity.id
_entity.type
_entity.pdbx_description
1 polymer ?
#
loop_
_entity_poly.entity_id
_entity_poly.type
_entity_poly.pdbx_seq_one_letter_code
_entity_poly.pdbx_strand_id
1 'polypeptide(L)' 'DVAPLELHWHISAMSFFNVSNRATFSRIFGDTLFKASGQRFLKEHMVEMVVGLALKPDNHGRR' A
#
# COMPACT_ATOMS: atom_id res chain seq x y z
N ASP A 1 -8.31 15.15 7.94
CA ASP A 1 -7.42 15.39 6.78
C ASP A 1 -6.08 14.75 7.02
N VAL A 2 -5.61 13.97 6.05
CA VAL A 2 -4.27 13.41 6.02
C VAL A 2 -3.37 14.35 5.21
N ALA A 3 -2.18 14.66 5.73
CA ALA A 3 -1.25 15.55 5.05
C ALA A 3 -0.57 14.85 3.85
N PRO A 4 -0.19 15.58 2.79
CA PRO A 4 0.55 15.00 1.66
C PRO A 4 1.84 14.29 2.07
N LEU A 5 2.51 14.77 3.12
CA LEU A 5 3.71 14.14 3.66
C LEU A 5 3.43 12.76 4.25
N GLU A 6 2.28 12.56 4.91
CA GLU A 6 1.87 11.27 5.47
C GLU A 6 1.55 10.26 4.35
N LEU A 7 0.86 10.71 3.28
CA LEU A 7 0.63 9.87 2.10
C LEU A 7 1.94 9.44 1.44
N HIS A 8 2.88 10.39 1.26
CA HIS A 8 4.20 10.09 0.73
C HIS A 8 4.94 9.08 1.61
N TRP A 9 4.84 9.22 2.93
CA TRP A 9 5.45 8.30 3.88
C TRP A 9 4.89 6.88 3.74
N HIS A 10 3.57 6.72 3.63
CA HIS A 10 2.93 5.40 3.42
C HIS A 10 3.38 4.72 2.13
N ILE A 11 3.46 5.47 1.03
CA ILE A 11 3.92 4.94 -0.27
C ILE A 11 5.38 4.48 -0.15
N SER A 12 6.23 5.31 0.45
CA SER A 12 7.66 5.01 0.66
C SER A 12 7.86 3.80 1.56
N ALA A 13 7.11 3.69 2.66
CA ALA A 13 7.20 2.58 3.59
C ALA A 13 6.88 1.23 2.91
N MET A 14 5.77 1.15 2.15
CA MET A 14 5.41 -0.07 1.44
C MET A 14 6.41 -0.40 0.31
N SER A 15 6.86 0.61 -0.43
CA SER A 15 7.87 0.42 -1.49
C SER A 15 9.19 -0.10 -0.93
N PHE A 16 9.65 0.46 0.19
CA PHE A 16 10.87 0.04 0.85
C PHE A 16 10.76 -1.39 1.39
N PHE A 17 9.69 -1.72 2.12
CA PHE A 17 9.49 -3.07 2.63
C PHE A 17 9.46 -4.11 1.51
N ASN A 18 8.79 -3.80 0.39
CA ASN A 18 8.68 -4.69 -0.75
C ASN A 18 10.04 -5.07 -1.38
N VAL A 19 11.05 -4.21 -1.26
CA VAL A 19 12.41 -4.49 -1.76
C VAL A 19 13.30 -5.03 -0.64
N SER A 20 13.39 -4.31 0.48
CA SER A 20 14.33 -4.57 1.57
C SER A 20 14.06 -5.88 2.31
N ASN A 21 12.79 -6.29 2.42
CA ASN A 21 12.42 -7.51 3.13
C ASN A 21 12.23 -8.71 2.20
N ARG A 22 12.43 -8.56 0.89
CA ARG A 22 12.14 -9.62 -0.08
C ARG A 22 12.82 -10.95 0.25
N ALA A 23 14.11 -10.91 0.59
CA ALA A 23 14.89 -12.12 0.84
C ALA A 23 14.39 -12.90 2.06
N THR A 24 14.21 -12.22 3.20
CA THR A 24 13.76 -12.85 4.44
C THR A 24 12.29 -13.24 4.39
N PHE A 25 11.43 -12.39 3.81
CA PHE A 25 10.00 -12.67 3.66
C PHE A 25 9.77 -13.86 2.74
N SER A 26 10.48 -13.93 1.59
CA SER A 26 10.39 -15.08 0.68
C SER A 26 10.87 -16.37 1.33
N ARG A 27 11.90 -16.29 2.18
CA ARG A 27 12.45 -17.45 2.90
C ARG A 27 11.46 -18.04 3.91
N ILE A 28 10.63 -17.20 4.53
CA ILE A 28 9.69 -17.58 5.60
C ILE A 28 8.32 -17.96 5.02
N PHE A 29 7.81 -17.21 4.04
CA PHE A 29 6.43 -17.30 3.57
C PHE A 29 6.29 -17.73 2.10
N GLY A 30 7.40 -17.97 1.40
CA GLY A 30 7.42 -18.27 -0.03
C GLY A 30 7.43 -17.01 -0.91
N ASP A 31 7.65 -17.19 -2.21
CA ASP A 31 7.96 -16.13 -3.16
C ASP A 31 6.75 -15.58 -3.93
N THR A 32 5.55 -16.12 -3.69
CA THR A 32 4.34 -15.82 -4.48
C THR A 32 4.03 -14.32 -4.56
N LEU A 33 4.18 -13.59 -3.45
CA LEU A 33 3.96 -12.13 -3.43
C LEU A 33 4.97 -11.34 -4.28
N PHE A 34 6.15 -11.90 -4.51
CA PHE A 34 7.21 -11.27 -5.31
C PHE A 34 7.23 -11.72 -6.78
N LYS A 35 6.29 -12.57 -7.19
CA LYS A 35 6.01 -12.85 -8.62
C LYS A 35 5.22 -11.70 -9.23
N ALA A 36 5.21 -11.62 -10.56
CA ALA A 36 4.55 -10.53 -11.29
C ALA A 36 3.07 -10.33 -10.89
N SER A 37 2.32 -11.42 -10.72
CA SER A 37 0.92 -11.37 -10.29
C SER A 37 0.77 -10.87 -8.84
N GLY A 38 1.63 -11.33 -7.92
CA GLY A 38 1.64 -10.87 -6.54
C GLY A 38 1.98 -9.38 -6.43
N GLN A 39 2.95 -8.90 -7.20
CA GLN A 39 3.33 -7.48 -7.24
C GLN A 39 2.23 -6.60 -7.82
N ARG A 40 1.51 -7.08 -8.85
CA ARG A 40 0.32 -6.39 -9.37
C ARG A 40 -0.76 -6.26 -8.28
N PHE A 41 -1.07 -7.35 -7.59
CA PHE A 41 -2.07 -7.36 -6.53
C PHE A 41 -1.71 -6.44 -5.35
N LEU A 42 -0.45 -6.50 -4.89
CA LEU A 42 0.03 -5.62 -3.82
C LEU A 42 -0.02 -4.14 -4.22
N LYS A 43 0.27 -3.82 -5.48
CA LYS A 43 0.14 -2.45 -6.01
C LYS A 43 -1.31 -1.99 -6.00
N GLU A 44 -2.26 -2.83 -6.43
CA GLU A 44 -3.69 -2.51 -6.43
C GLU A 44 -4.17 -2.18 -5.00
N HIS A 45 -3.85 -3.04 -4.03
CA HIS A 45 -4.15 -2.77 -2.61
C HIS A 45 -3.49 -1.50 -2.06
N MET A 46 -2.21 -1.24 -2.39
CA MET A 46 -1.54 -0.02 -1.97
C MET A 46 -2.29 1.23 -2.46
N VAL A 47 -2.71 1.21 -3.73
CA VAL A 47 -3.45 2.32 -4.33
C VAL A 47 -4.77 2.53 -3.60
N GLU A 48 -5.53 1.47 -3.35
CA GLU A 48 -6.80 1.54 -2.61
C GLU A 48 -6.62 2.12 -1.20
N MET A 49 -5.59 1.68 -0.47
CA MET A 49 -5.30 2.21 0.88
C MET A 49 -4.93 3.70 0.85
N VAL A 50 -4.02 4.11 -0.05
CA VAL A 50 -3.57 5.51 -0.14
C VAL A 50 -4.69 6.43 -0.62
N VAL A 51 -5.47 6.00 -1.62
CA VAL A 51 -6.63 6.75 -2.11
C VAL A 51 -7.69 6.86 -1.03
N GLY A 52 -7.98 5.77 -0.31
CA GLY A 52 -8.92 5.77 0.81
C GLY A 52 -8.53 6.76 1.92
N LEU A 53 -7.24 6.92 2.20
CA LEU A 53 -6.73 7.94 3.14
C LEU A 53 -6.79 9.37 2.60
N ALA A 54 -6.63 9.54 1.28
CA ALA A 54 -6.64 10.84 0.62
C ALA A 54 -8.05 11.40 0.42
N LEU A 55 -9.05 10.52 0.27
CA LEU A 55 -10.44 10.91 0.09
C LEU A 55 -11.05 11.39 1.41
N LYS A 56 -11.65 12.58 1.39
CA LYS A 56 -12.55 13.01 2.46
C LYS A 56 -13.81 12.14 2.43
N PRO A 57 -14.37 11.73 3.57
CA PRO A 57 -15.70 11.13 3.57
C PRO A 57 -16.66 12.10 2.89
N ASP A 58 -17.47 11.58 1.95
CA ASP A 58 -18.51 12.36 1.31
C ASP A 58 -19.41 12.95 2.40
N ASN A 59 -19.48 14.27 2.48
CA ASN A 59 -20.47 14.99 3.30
C ASN A 59 -21.87 14.90 2.65
N HIS A 60 -22.23 13.76 2.08
CA HIS A 60 -23.59 13.49 1.65
C HIS A 60 -24.43 13.09 2.86
N GLY A 61 -24.83 14.13 3.60
CA GLY A 61 -26.13 14.24 4.25
C GLY A 61 -26.41 13.26 5.39
N ARG A 62 -25.99 13.62 6.61
CA ARG A 62 -26.97 13.61 7.71
C ARG A 62 -28.06 14.63 7.35
N ARG A 63 -29.10 14.18 6.67
CA ARG A 63 -30.41 14.86 6.55
C ARG A 63 -31.49 13.82 6.73
#